data_AF-A0A7S0A7A1-F1
#
_entry.id   AF-A0A7S0A7A1-F1
#
_cell.length_a   1.000
_cell.length_b   1.000
_cell.length_c   1.000
_cell.angle_alpha   90.00
_cell.angle_beta   90.00
_cell.angle_gamma   90.00
#
_symmetry.space_group_name_H-M   'P 1'
#
loop_
_entity.id
_entity.type
_entity.pdbx_description
1 polymer ?
#
loop_
_entity_poly.entity_id
_entity_poly.type
_entity_poly.pdbx_seq_one_letter_code
_entity_poly.pdbx_strand_id
1 'polypeptide(L)'
;CRPCSLIAAAVEDEGGAADRSHVVWLLVVDDGEEVLRQYLRAFSALGAMRADFWDEYAVSAEPFCSGGSAALYKASSYGCGSTQPAELAAKVKVLECSADFSKVESEAAFLRMVQGHPNIIRLHGQFLCPAGEPEEGAESQVGEQGAGGARKYVSPLPMAQPCHVLITDLCPKGDLDDCVTAKGPYSEAKGLQLIVGLLSALAHVHSVGLVHRDVKSQNVLLGAEGRPLLADFGSAARLSDSEAMKGIAGTLGYAA
;
A
#
# COMPACT_ATOMS: atom_id res chain seq x y z
N CYS A 1 -16.07 5.67 -33.97
CA CYS A 1 -15.56 6.41 -32.79
C CYS A 1 -14.47 5.56 -32.14
N ARG A 2 -13.29 6.12 -31.90
CA ARG A 2 -12.27 5.42 -31.09
C ARG A 2 -12.81 5.33 -29.65
N PRO A 3 -12.56 4.25 -28.90
CA PRO A 3 -12.97 4.19 -27.51
C PRO A 3 -12.17 5.21 -26.71
N CYS A 4 -12.85 6.20 -26.14
CA CYS A 4 -12.27 7.17 -25.22
C CYS A 4 -12.47 6.63 -23.80
N SER A 5 -11.41 6.53 -23.01
CA SER A 5 -11.50 6.13 -21.60
C SER A 5 -11.49 7.38 -20.72
N LEU A 6 -12.51 7.52 -19.88
CA LEU A 6 -12.70 8.63 -18.95
C LEU A 6 -12.20 8.24 -17.57
N ILE A 7 -11.36 9.07 -16.95
CA ILE A 7 -10.91 8.88 -15.56
C ILE A 7 -11.13 10.14 -14.74
N ALA A 8 -11.61 9.95 -13.51
CA ALA A 8 -11.56 10.93 -12.44
C ALA A 8 -10.40 10.59 -11.49
N ALA A 9 -9.47 11.51 -11.28
CA ALA A 9 -8.44 11.41 -10.26
C ALA A 9 -8.64 12.55 -9.25
N ALA A 10 -8.76 12.24 -7.97
CA ALA A 10 -8.79 13.26 -6.92
C ALA A 10 -7.36 13.52 -6.43
N VAL A 11 -6.98 14.79 -6.35
CA VAL A 11 -5.76 15.24 -5.67
C VAL A 11 -6.20 16.16 -4.54
N GLU A 12 -5.74 15.88 -3.32
CA GLU A 12 -5.95 16.79 -2.21
C GLU A 12 -5.06 18.03 -2.37
N ASP A 13 -5.65 19.19 -2.12
CA ASP A 13 -4.91 20.44 -1.98
C ASP A 13 -4.25 20.47 -0.60
N GLU A 14 -3.00 20.94 -0.49
CA GLU A 14 -2.26 21.08 0.78
C GLU A 14 -2.77 22.28 1.63
N GLY A 15 -4.07 22.55 1.55
CA GLY A 15 -4.75 23.61 2.31
C GLY A 15 -4.90 23.23 3.77
N GLY A 16 -4.35 24.07 4.66
CA GLY A 16 -4.45 23.91 6.12
C GLY A 16 -5.89 23.68 6.60
N ALA A 17 -6.01 23.01 7.74
CA ALA A 17 -7.15 22.31 8.35
C ALA A 17 -8.59 22.90 8.29
N ALA A 18 -8.82 24.09 7.72
CA ALA A 18 -10.11 24.76 7.66
C ALA A 18 -10.84 24.67 6.30
N ASP A 19 -10.18 24.30 5.21
CA ASP A 19 -10.82 24.22 3.87
C ASP A 19 -10.25 23.06 3.04
N ARG A 20 -10.79 21.84 3.25
CA ARG A 20 -10.44 20.67 2.43
C ARG A 20 -11.32 20.64 1.18
N SER A 21 -10.94 21.38 0.16
CA SER A 21 -11.57 21.27 -1.16
C SER A 21 -11.00 20.07 -1.91
N HIS A 22 -11.82 19.03 -2.16
CA HIS A 22 -11.42 17.92 -3.02
C HIS A 22 -11.43 18.37 -4.49
N VAL A 23 -10.26 18.44 -5.12
CA VAL A 23 -10.15 18.74 -6.55
C VAL A 23 -10.20 17.43 -7.33
N VAL A 24 -11.24 17.28 -8.17
CA VAL A 24 -11.39 16.13 -9.07
C VAL A 24 -10.92 16.52 -10.46
N TRP A 25 -9.87 15.87 -10.94
CA TRP A 25 -9.36 16.00 -12.30
C TRP A 25 -10.02 14.95 -13.18
N LEU A 26 -10.68 15.38 -14.26
CA LEU A 26 -11.18 14.48 -15.30
C LEU A 26 -10.17 14.41 -16.44
N LEU A 27 -9.51 13.26 -16.60
CA LEU A 27 -8.59 12.99 -17.71
C LEU A 27 -9.31 12.14 -18.76
N VAL A 28 -9.29 12.61 -20.00
CA VAL A 28 -9.77 11.87 -21.17
C VAL A 28 -8.54 11.50 -22.01
N VAL A 29 -8.33 10.21 -22.23
CA VAL A 29 -7.20 9.69 -23.02
C VAL A 29 -7.74 9.04 -24.28
N ASP A 30 -7.29 9.52 -25.45
CA ASP A 30 -7.72 9.04 -26.77
C ASP A 30 -6.93 7.82 -27.30
N ASP A 31 -5.91 7.36 -26.55
CA ASP A 31 -4.91 6.36 -27.00
C ASP A 31 -4.98 4.99 -26.27
N GLY A 32 -6.15 4.60 -25.78
CA GLY A 32 -6.43 3.24 -25.28
C GLY A 32 -6.02 2.95 -23.83
N GLU A 33 -6.43 1.79 -23.31
CA GLU A 33 -6.32 1.42 -21.88
C GLU A 33 -4.87 1.39 -21.36
N GLU A 34 -3.87 1.15 -22.20
CA GLU A 34 -2.48 1.06 -21.75
C GLU A 34 -1.88 2.42 -21.38
N VAL A 35 -2.08 3.43 -22.24
CA VAL A 35 -1.63 4.80 -21.97
C VAL A 35 -2.31 5.32 -20.71
N LEU A 36 -3.60 4.99 -20.54
CA LEU A 36 -4.37 5.31 -19.36
C LEU A 36 -3.75 4.74 -18.08
N ARG A 37 -3.39 3.45 -18.08
CA ARG A 37 -2.72 2.78 -16.94
C ARG A 37 -1.40 3.45 -16.60
N GLN A 38 -0.62 3.88 -17.58
CA GLN A 38 0.66 4.58 -17.35
C GLN A 38 0.45 5.93 -16.66
N TYR A 39 -0.52 6.73 -17.10
CA TYR A 39 -0.86 7.99 -16.42
C TYR A 39 -1.37 7.75 -15.00
N LEU A 40 -2.25 6.78 -14.80
CA LEU A 40 -2.74 6.40 -13.47
C LEU A 40 -1.62 6.02 -12.52
N ARG A 41 -0.66 5.19 -12.96
CA ARG A 41 0.53 4.84 -12.19
C ARG A 41 1.39 6.06 -11.86
N ALA A 42 1.56 6.98 -12.81
CA ALA A 42 2.28 8.24 -12.58
C ALA A 42 1.57 9.13 -11.54
N PHE A 43 0.25 9.27 -11.60
CA PHE A 43 -0.52 10.02 -10.61
C PHE A 43 -0.50 9.36 -9.23
N SER A 44 -0.55 8.02 -9.18
CA SER A 44 -0.37 7.25 -7.94
C SER A 44 0.95 7.59 -7.25
N ALA A 45 2.04 7.71 -8.02
CA ALA A 45 3.34 8.12 -7.50
C ALA A 45 3.35 9.55 -6.94
N LEU A 46 2.45 10.41 -7.41
CA LEU A 46 2.23 11.76 -6.88
C LEU A 46 1.23 11.81 -5.71
N GLY A 47 0.64 10.66 -5.33
CA GLY A 47 -0.31 10.55 -4.23
C GLY A 47 -1.79 10.62 -4.62
N ALA A 48 -2.12 10.52 -5.91
CA ALA A 48 -3.51 10.39 -6.32
C ALA A 48 -4.10 9.07 -5.84
N MET A 49 -5.34 9.13 -5.34
CA MET A 49 -6.11 7.94 -4.99
C MET A 49 -6.85 7.40 -6.20
N ARG A 50 -6.68 6.10 -6.45
CA ARG A 50 -7.18 5.42 -7.65
C ARG A 50 -8.41 4.57 -7.37
N ALA A 51 -9.35 4.51 -8.32
CA ALA A 51 -10.59 3.72 -8.20
C ALA A 51 -10.60 2.46 -9.07
N ASP A 52 -9.54 2.22 -9.85
CA ASP A 52 -9.42 1.11 -10.81
C ASP A 52 -8.72 -0.13 -10.21
N PHE A 53 -8.81 -0.31 -8.89
CA PHE A 53 -8.11 -1.37 -8.16
C PHE A 53 -8.33 -2.77 -8.77
N TRP A 54 -9.58 -3.11 -9.05
CA TRP A 54 -9.97 -4.40 -9.62
C TRP A 54 -9.59 -4.58 -11.10
N ASP A 55 -9.28 -3.50 -11.81
CA ASP A 55 -8.77 -3.57 -13.18
C ASP A 55 -7.25 -3.80 -13.23
N GLU A 56 -6.53 -3.54 -12.12
CA GLU A 56 -5.08 -3.68 -12.03
C GLU A 56 -4.62 -4.92 -11.24
N TYR A 57 -5.38 -5.35 -10.22
CA TYR A 57 -4.95 -6.43 -9.33
C TYR A 57 -5.96 -7.55 -9.20
N ALA A 58 -5.47 -8.79 -9.33
CA ALA A 58 -6.16 -9.98 -8.85
C ALA A 58 -5.75 -10.23 -7.39
N VAL A 59 -6.72 -10.36 -6.49
CA VAL A 59 -6.48 -10.53 -5.04
C VAL A 59 -6.83 -11.94 -4.60
N SER A 60 -6.05 -12.51 -3.67
CA SER A 60 -6.31 -13.81 -3.07
C SER A 60 -7.64 -13.83 -2.32
N ALA A 61 -8.34 -14.98 -2.34
CA ALA A 61 -9.62 -15.16 -1.65
C ALA A 61 -9.51 -14.95 -0.12
N GLU A 62 -8.44 -15.46 0.49
CA GLU A 62 -8.23 -15.37 1.93
C GLU A 62 -7.08 -14.43 2.29
N PRO A 63 -7.18 -13.69 3.42
CA PRO A 63 -6.07 -12.95 3.96
C PRO A 63 -5.03 -13.93 4.53
N PHE A 64 -3.75 -13.66 4.29
CA PHE A 64 -2.67 -14.46 4.90
C PHE A 64 -2.31 -13.96 6.30
N CYS A 65 -2.74 -12.74 6.66
CA CYS A 65 -2.67 -12.22 8.01
C CYS A 65 -3.90 -11.34 8.26
N SER A 66 -4.65 -11.67 9.31
CA SER A 66 -5.82 -10.93 9.78
C SER A 66 -5.64 -10.66 11.28
N GLY A 67 -5.39 -9.40 11.63
CA GLY A 67 -5.19 -9.00 13.03
C GLY A 67 -4.82 -7.51 13.15
N GLY A 68 -5.37 -6.83 14.16
CA GLY A 68 -5.17 -5.39 14.35
C GLY A 68 -6.07 -4.55 13.43
N SER A 69 -5.58 -3.37 13.03
CA SER A 69 -6.33 -2.36 12.26
C SER A 69 -6.32 -2.59 10.73
N ALA A 70 -5.83 -3.72 10.25
CA ALA A 70 -5.74 -4.03 8.83
C ALA A 70 -5.78 -5.53 8.55
N ALA A 71 -6.24 -5.89 7.34
CA ALA A 71 -6.14 -7.24 6.80
C ALA A 71 -5.17 -7.27 5.61
N LEU A 72 -4.32 -8.31 5.55
CA LEU A 72 -3.28 -8.44 4.54
C LEU A 72 -3.59 -9.58 3.55
N TYR A 73 -3.64 -9.23 2.27
CA TYR A 73 -3.88 -10.17 1.18
C TYR A 73 -2.69 -10.21 0.21
N LYS A 74 -2.60 -11.30 -0.55
CA LYS A 74 -1.68 -11.37 -1.69
C LYS A 74 -2.42 -10.87 -2.93
N ALA A 75 -1.72 -10.16 -3.78
CA ALA A 75 -2.23 -9.77 -5.08
C ALA A 75 -1.21 -10.02 -6.17
N SER A 76 -1.71 -10.14 -7.39
CA SER A 76 -0.92 -10.23 -8.60
C SER A 76 -1.42 -9.16 -9.58
N SER A 77 -0.51 -8.36 -10.15
CA SER A 77 -0.91 -7.39 -11.17
C SER A 77 -1.22 -8.06 -12.51
N TYR A 78 -2.23 -7.53 -13.19
CA TYR A 78 -2.45 -7.81 -14.61
C TYR A 78 -1.37 -7.10 -15.43
N GLY A 79 -0.63 -7.86 -16.23
CA GLY A 79 0.30 -7.29 -17.21
C GLY A 79 -0.43 -6.51 -18.30
N CYS A 80 0.29 -5.63 -18.99
CA CYS A 80 -0.24 -4.89 -20.15
C CYS A 80 -1.00 -5.84 -21.11
N GLY A 81 -2.32 -5.65 -21.23
CA GLY A 81 -3.18 -6.43 -22.12
C GLY A 81 -3.44 -7.89 -21.73
N SER A 82 -3.05 -8.34 -20.53
CA SER A 82 -3.28 -9.71 -20.05
C SER A 82 -4.54 -9.82 -19.19
N THR A 83 -5.35 -10.85 -19.45
CA THR A 83 -6.45 -11.26 -18.57
C THR A 83 -5.99 -12.24 -17.48
N GLN A 84 -4.74 -12.71 -17.55
CA GLN A 84 -4.13 -13.59 -16.55
C GLN A 84 -3.17 -12.80 -15.66
N PRO A 85 -3.29 -12.91 -14.32
CA PRO A 85 -2.41 -12.23 -13.38
C PRO A 85 -1.06 -12.95 -13.27
N ALA A 86 0.05 -12.26 -13.52
CA ALA A 86 1.38 -12.89 -13.50
C ALA A 86 2.58 -11.95 -13.29
N GLU A 87 2.41 -10.62 -13.31
CA GLU A 87 3.55 -9.72 -13.49
C GLU A 87 4.23 -9.31 -12.18
N LEU A 88 3.46 -9.03 -11.13
CA LEU A 88 4.00 -8.54 -9.85
C LEU A 88 3.25 -9.16 -8.67
N ALA A 89 3.97 -9.83 -7.77
CA ALA A 89 3.44 -10.23 -6.48
C ALA A 89 3.44 -9.05 -5.50
N ALA A 90 2.26 -8.70 -4.99
CA ALA A 90 2.05 -7.56 -4.11
C ALA A 90 1.33 -7.95 -2.82
N LYS A 91 1.53 -7.13 -1.78
CA LYS A 91 0.80 -7.18 -0.53
C LYS A 91 -0.25 -6.09 -0.53
N VAL A 92 -1.49 -6.48 -0.27
CA VAL A 92 -2.65 -5.59 -0.14
C VAL A 92 -2.88 -5.36 1.33
N LYS A 93 -2.78 -4.12 1.81
CA LYS A 93 -3.19 -3.72 3.16
C LYS A 93 -4.55 -3.05 3.05
N VAL A 94 -5.59 -3.76 3.49
CA VAL A 94 -6.95 -3.21 3.58
C VAL A 94 -7.06 -2.47 4.90
N LEU A 95 -7.32 -1.18 4.82
CA LEU A 95 -7.47 -0.31 5.97
C LEU A 95 -8.97 -0.14 6.21
N GLU A 96 -9.42 -0.47 7.42
CA GLU A 96 -10.82 -0.28 7.77
C GLU A 96 -11.22 1.18 7.61
N CYS A 97 -12.38 1.41 7.01
CA CYS A 97 -13.06 2.71 6.98
C CYS A 97 -13.57 3.05 8.39
N SER A 98 -12.67 3.16 9.35
CA SER A 98 -12.95 3.81 10.62
C SER A 98 -13.03 5.31 10.38
N ALA A 99 -13.78 6.02 11.21
CA ALA A 99 -14.05 7.46 11.06
C ALA A 99 -12.80 8.39 11.07
N ASP A 100 -11.59 7.82 11.17
CA ASP A 100 -10.32 8.55 11.27
C ASP A 100 -9.48 8.38 9.99
N PHE A 101 -9.99 8.91 8.87
CA PHE A 101 -9.31 8.98 7.57
C PHE A 101 -7.88 9.54 7.65
N SER A 102 -7.61 10.37 8.67
CA SER A 102 -6.32 11.03 8.88
C SER A 102 -5.14 10.07 9.04
N LYS A 103 -5.37 8.89 9.64
CA LYS A 103 -4.29 7.91 9.89
C LYS A 103 -3.90 7.15 8.64
N VAL A 104 -4.87 6.82 7.78
CA VAL A 104 -4.65 6.11 6.53
C VAL A 104 -3.90 6.99 5.52
N GLU A 105 -4.35 8.25 5.39
CA GLU A 105 -3.66 9.25 4.58
C GLU A 105 -2.21 9.47 5.04
N SER A 106 -2.00 9.47 6.36
CA SER A 106 -0.67 9.66 6.95
C SER A 106 0.31 8.54 6.57
N GLU A 107 -0.08 7.26 6.66
CA GLU A 107 0.82 6.15 6.32
C GLU A 107 1.25 6.19 4.85
N ALA A 108 0.30 6.36 3.93
CA ALA A 108 0.58 6.39 2.50
C ALA A 108 1.42 7.61 2.11
N ALA A 109 1.14 8.78 2.71
CA ALA A 109 1.93 9.98 2.51
C ALA A 109 3.36 9.82 3.01
N PHE A 110 3.57 9.26 4.20
CA PHE A 110 4.91 9.02 4.74
C PHE A 110 5.68 8.02 3.91
N LEU A 111 5.06 6.88 3.54
CA LEU A 111 5.70 5.88 2.66
C LEU A 111 6.13 6.50 1.33
N ARG A 112 5.31 7.38 0.74
CA ARG A 112 5.62 8.08 -0.51
C ARG A 112 6.84 8.99 -0.35
N MET A 113 6.92 9.76 0.74
CA MET A 113 8.05 10.67 1.00
C MET A 113 9.40 9.96 1.11
N VAL A 114 9.42 8.69 1.51
CA VAL A 114 10.65 7.90 1.74
C VAL A 114 10.94 6.89 0.61
N GLN A 115 10.20 6.95 -0.50
CA GLN A 115 10.48 6.10 -1.65
C GLN A 115 11.83 6.44 -2.29
N GLY A 116 12.40 5.46 -3.00
CA GLY A 116 13.67 5.60 -3.72
C GLY A 116 14.89 5.05 -2.97
N HIS A 117 14.73 4.66 -1.70
CA HIS A 117 15.80 4.01 -0.94
C HIS A 117 15.74 2.47 -1.05
N PRO A 118 16.87 1.77 -1.28
CA PRO A 118 16.89 0.32 -1.54
C PRO A 118 16.50 -0.58 -0.36
N ASN A 119 16.43 -0.01 0.85
CA ASN A 119 16.03 -0.69 2.10
C ASN A 119 14.67 -0.21 2.64
N ILE A 120 13.86 0.46 1.83
CA ILE A 120 12.47 0.83 2.15
C ILE A 120 11.53 -0.02 1.30
N ILE A 121 10.43 -0.49 1.89
CA ILE A 121 9.41 -1.24 1.15
C ILE A 121 8.83 -0.37 0.02
N ARG A 122 8.74 -0.93 -1.19
CA ARG A 122 8.18 -0.20 -2.33
C ARG A 122 6.67 -0.05 -2.18
N LEU A 123 6.18 1.16 -2.37
CA LEU A 123 4.76 1.46 -2.54
C LEU A 123 4.43 1.47 -4.04
N HIS A 124 3.44 0.66 -4.45
CA HIS A 124 2.93 0.64 -5.82
C HIS A 124 1.74 1.58 -6.01
N GLY A 125 0.95 1.79 -4.96
CA GLY A 125 -0.10 2.79 -4.99
C GLY A 125 -1.09 2.70 -3.84
N GLN A 126 -1.99 3.68 -3.83
CA GLN A 126 -3.13 3.78 -2.93
C GLN A 126 -4.43 3.81 -3.72
N PHE A 127 -5.41 3.05 -3.25
CA PHE A 127 -6.67 2.85 -3.97
C PHE A 127 -7.86 3.04 -3.04
N LEU A 128 -8.94 3.59 -3.59
CA LEU A 128 -10.27 3.51 -3.01
C LEU A 128 -10.97 2.34 -3.69
N CYS A 129 -11.13 1.25 -2.95
CA CYS A 129 -11.87 0.11 -3.43
C CYS A 129 -13.36 0.33 -3.19
N PRO A 130 -14.22 0.29 -4.24
CA PRO A 130 -15.66 0.37 -4.06
C PRO A 130 -16.17 -0.85 -3.28
N ALA A 131 -17.29 -0.69 -2.58
CA ALA A 131 -17.98 -1.81 -1.94
C ALA A 131 -18.38 -2.84 -3.02
N GLY A 132 -18.06 -4.11 -2.79
CA GLY A 132 -18.47 -5.23 -3.64
C GLY A 132 -19.57 -6.07 -2.98
N GLU A 133 -20.32 -6.84 -3.77
CA GLU A 133 -21.12 -7.93 -3.19
C GLU A 133 -20.15 -9.03 -2.73
N PRO A 134 -20.12 -9.39 -1.44
CA PRO A 134 -19.22 -10.42 -0.94
C PRO A 134 -19.68 -11.79 -1.44
N GLU A 135 -18.77 -12.57 -2.03
CA GLU A 135 -18.94 -14.02 -2.24
C GLU A 135 -17.82 -14.75 -1.50
N GLU A 136 -18.19 -15.63 -0.56
CA GLU A 136 -17.24 -16.44 0.18
C GLU A 136 -16.51 -17.40 -0.76
N GLY A 137 -15.17 -17.39 -0.70
CA GLY A 137 -14.33 -18.38 -1.40
C GLY A 137 -14.08 -18.13 -2.89
N ALA A 138 -14.57 -17.02 -3.45
CA ALA A 138 -14.29 -16.63 -4.84
C ALA A 138 -13.01 -15.78 -4.93
N GLU A 139 -12.10 -16.12 -5.85
CA GLU A 139 -11.03 -15.20 -6.26
C GLU A 139 -11.63 -13.99 -6.98
N SER A 140 -10.92 -12.85 -7.00
CA SER A 140 -11.43 -11.69 -7.73
C SER A 140 -11.53 -12.00 -9.22
N GLN A 141 -12.75 -11.91 -9.76
CA GLN A 141 -13.05 -12.11 -11.17
C GLN A 141 -13.70 -10.85 -11.75
N VAL A 142 -13.29 -10.50 -12.97
CA VAL A 142 -13.92 -9.44 -13.77
C VAL A 142 -15.26 -9.98 -14.25
N GLY A 143 -16.37 -9.52 -13.67
CA GLY A 143 -17.71 -9.94 -14.09
C GLY A 143 -18.13 -9.34 -15.43
N GLU A 144 -19.06 -10.01 -16.11
CA GLU A 144 -19.61 -9.59 -17.39
C GLU A 144 -20.30 -8.21 -17.30
N GLN A 145 -20.31 -7.48 -18.43
CA GLN A 145 -20.97 -6.18 -18.54
C GLN A 145 -22.47 -6.32 -18.25
N GLY A 146 -22.93 -5.72 -17.15
CA GLY A 146 -24.35 -5.57 -16.89
C GLY A 146 -25.01 -4.61 -17.88
N ALA A 147 -26.34 -4.69 -18.01
CA ALA A 147 -27.15 -3.92 -18.97
C ALA A 147 -27.02 -2.38 -18.88
N GLY A 148 -26.29 -1.84 -17.89
CA GLY A 148 -26.00 -0.41 -17.71
C GLY A 148 -24.53 0.00 -17.96
N GLY A 149 -23.67 -0.90 -18.44
CA GLY A 149 -22.27 -0.59 -18.78
C GLY A 149 -21.28 -0.57 -17.60
N ALA A 150 -21.73 -0.66 -16.34
CA ALA A 150 -20.85 -0.84 -15.19
C ALA A 150 -20.34 -2.30 -15.13
N ARG A 151 -19.02 -2.49 -15.04
CA ARG A 151 -18.40 -3.80 -14.74
C ARG A 151 -18.82 -4.21 -13.32
N LYS A 152 -19.38 -5.42 -13.17
CA LYS A 152 -19.69 -5.99 -11.85
C LYS A 152 -18.44 -6.74 -11.38
N TYR A 153 -17.89 -6.38 -10.23
CA TYR A 153 -16.72 -7.06 -9.66
C TYR A 153 -17.16 -7.98 -8.52
N VAL A 154 -16.64 -9.21 -8.52
CA VAL A 154 -16.75 -10.11 -7.37
C VAL A 154 -15.56 -9.83 -6.45
N SER A 155 -15.85 -9.41 -5.21
CA SER A 155 -14.84 -8.99 -4.25
C SER A 155 -14.53 -10.13 -3.27
N PRO A 156 -13.28 -10.64 -3.23
CA PRO A 156 -12.82 -11.51 -2.14
C PRO A 156 -12.68 -10.76 -0.81
N LEU A 157 -12.69 -9.42 -0.84
CA LEU A 157 -12.59 -8.61 0.36
C LEU A 157 -13.96 -8.55 1.05
N PRO A 158 -14.03 -8.82 2.37
CA PRO A 158 -15.28 -8.92 3.12
C PRO A 158 -15.84 -7.52 3.46
N MET A 159 -16.31 -6.76 2.46
CA MET A 159 -16.59 -5.32 2.68
C MET A 159 -17.97 -4.90 2.20
N ALA A 160 -18.82 -4.50 3.15
CA ALA A 160 -20.12 -3.87 2.92
C ALA A 160 -20.02 -2.36 2.58
N GLN A 161 -18.83 -1.77 2.67
CA GLN A 161 -18.56 -0.35 2.45
C GLN A 161 -17.24 -0.16 1.67
N PRO A 162 -17.04 0.98 0.99
CA PRO A 162 -15.77 1.30 0.34
C PRO A 162 -14.61 1.32 1.33
N CYS A 163 -13.42 0.89 0.90
CA CYS A 163 -12.24 0.84 1.76
C CYS A 163 -10.99 1.40 1.10
N HIS A 164 -10.06 1.87 1.93
CA HIS A 164 -8.75 2.30 1.47
C HIS A 164 -7.79 1.12 1.43
N VAL A 165 -7.05 1.03 0.34
CA VAL A 165 -6.13 -0.06 0.08
C VAL A 165 -4.75 0.48 -0.26
N LEU A 166 -3.73 -0.04 0.42
CA LEU A 166 -2.33 0.21 0.08
C LEU A 166 -1.71 -1.03 -0.55
N ILE A 167 -0.98 -0.83 -1.64
CA ILE A 167 -0.29 -1.90 -2.37
C ILE A 167 1.21 -1.71 -2.23
N THR A 168 1.88 -2.69 -1.62
CA THR A 168 3.35 -2.72 -1.49
C THR A 168 3.94 -3.99 -2.09
N ASP A 169 5.26 -4.08 -2.19
CA ASP A 169 5.92 -5.35 -2.50
C ASP A 169 5.47 -6.47 -1.54
N LEU A 170 5.27 -7.67 -2.10
CA LEU A 170 5.18 -8.89 -1.31
C LEU A 170 6.59 -9.42 -1.05
N CYS A 171 6.94 -9.63 0.22
CA CYS A 171 8.20 -10.26 0.62
C CYS A 171 7.96 -11.73 0.98
N PRO A 172 8.26 -12.71 0.11
CA PRO A 172 7.88 -14.11 0.34
C PRO A 172 8.59 -14.76 1.53
N LYS A 173 9.72 -14.18 1.95
CA LYS A 173 10.49 -14.64 3.12
C LYS A 173 9.89 -14.17 4.45
N GLY A 174 8.83 -13.35 4.42
CA GLY A 174 8.22 -12.78 5.61
C GLY A 174 9.07 -11.68 6.24
N ASP A 175 8.82 -11.45 7.51
CA ASP A 175 9.59 -10.53 8.34
C ASP A 175 10.79 -11.20 9.03
N LEU A 176 11.60 -10.37 9.68
CA LEU A 176 12.81 -10.81 10.36
C LEU A 176 12.49 -11.66 11.60
N ASP A 177 11.35 -11.41 12.25
CA ASP A 177 10.92 -12.12 13.46
C ASP A 177 10.57 -13.57 13.14
N ASP A 178 9.76 -13.78 12.10
CA ASP A 178 9.44 -15.10 11.55
C ASP A 178 10.71 -15.86 11.17
N CYS A 179 11.65 -15.19 10.52
CA CYS A 179 12.90 -15.82 10.10
C CYS A 179 13.77 -16.26 11.26
N VAL A 180 13.93 -15.43 12.29
CA VAL A 180 14.72 -15.77 13.48
C VAL A 180 14.02 -16.86 14.30
N THR A 181 12.70 -16.79 14.43
CA THR A 181 11.91 -17.78 15.15
C THR A 181 11.98 -19.15 14.47
N ALA A 182 11.87 -19.19 13.14
CA ALA A 182 11.88 -20.45 12.39
C ALA A 182 13.28 -21.05 12.18
N LYS A 183 14.32 -20.23 11.99
CA LYS A 183 15.66 -20.69 11.58
C LYS A 183 16.73 -20.52 12.66
N GLY A 184 16.38 -19.89 13.78
CA GLY A 184 17.34 -19.49 14.80
C GLY A 184 18.08 -18.20 14.47
N PRO A 185 19.02 -17.79 15.32
CA PRO A 185 19.74 -16.53 15.17
C PRO A 185 20.63 -16.52 13.92
N TYR A 186 20.74 -15.36 13.30
CA TYR A 186 21.70 -15.12 12.22
C TYR A 186 23.14 -15.09 12.75
N SER A 187 24.10 -15.45 11.88
CA SER A 187 25.52 -15.19 12.17
C SER A 187 25.76 -13.70 12.35
N GLU A 188 26.78 -13.34 13.14
CA GLU A 188 27.15 -11.94 13.39
C GLU A 188 27.39 -11.17 12.08
N ALA A 189 28.09 -11.79 11.12
CA ALA A 189 28.32 -11.20 9.80
C ALA A 189 27.01 -10.88 9.06
N LYS A 190 26.01 -11.77 9.13
CA LYS A 190 24.70 -11.52 8.50
C LYS A 190 23.89 -10.50 9.28
N GLY A 191 23.94 -10.54 10.61
CA GLY A 191 23.33 -9.54 11.49
C GLY A 191 23.84 -8.13 11.20
N LEU A 192 25.16 -7.96 11.03
CA LEU A 192 25.77 -6.69 10.65
C LEU A 192 25.26 -6.18 9.30
N GLN A 193 25.15 -7.04 8.29
CA GLN A 193 24.58 -6.64 6.99
C GLN A 193 23.14 -6.15 7.10
N LEU A 194 22.33 -6.83 7.93
CA LEU A 194 20.93 -6.44 8.16
C LEU A 194 20.84 -5.08 8.88
N ILE A 195 21.63 -4.90 9.95
CA ILE A 195 21.65 -3.65 10.72
C ILE A 195 22.14 -2.49 9.88
N VAL A 196 23.19 -2.66 9.06
CA VAL A 196 23.70 -1.60 8.17
C VAL A 196 22.61 -1.15 7.18
N GLY A 197 21.90 -2.09 6.55
CA GLY A 197 20.80 -1.76 5.64
C GLY A 197 19.65 -1.04 6.35
N LEU A 198 19.29 -1.48 7.56
CA LEU A 198 18.23 -0.85 8.36
C LEU A 198 18.62 0.56 8.82
N LEU A 199 19.86 0.76 9.29
CA LEU A 199 20.36 2.08 9.67
C LEU A 199 20.43 3.03 8.47
N SER A 200 20.78 2.54 7.28
CA SER A 200 20.71 3.33 6.05
C SER A 200 19.29 3.78 5.74
N ALA A 201 18.30 2.88 5.85
CA ALA A 201 16.89 3.24 5.71
C ALA A 201 16.45 4.30 6.73
N LEU A 202 16.78 4.12 8.01
CA LEU A 202 16.42 5.07 9.06
C LEU A 202 17.08 6.44 8.86
N ALA A 203 18.34 6.48 8.44
CA ALA A 203 19.02 7.72 8.09
C ALA A 203 18.28 8.46 6.95
N HIS A 204 17.82 7.72 5.93
CA HIS A 204 17.00 8.30 4.86
C HIS A 204 15.66 8.83 5.38
N VAL A 205 14.93 8.06 6.19
CA VAL A 205 13.66 8.49 6.82
C VAL A 205 13.86 9.78 7.62
N HIS A 206 14.91 9.84 8.44
CA HIS A 206 15.23 11.02 9.23
C HIS A 206 15.63 12.22 8.36
N SER A 207 16.30 11.99 7.23
CA SER A 207 16.72 13.07 6.32
C SER A 207 15.55 13.84 5.69
N VAL A 208 14.38 13.21 5.57
CA VAL A 208 13.15 13.85 5.09
C VAL A 208 12.27 14.39 6.22
N GLY A 209 12.80 14.46 7.45
CA GLY A 209 12.11 15.02 8.61
C GLY A 209 11.03 14.10 9.20
N LEU A 210 11.11 12.79 8.96
CA LEU A 210 10.19 11.79 9.50
C LEU A 210 10.88 10.94 10.58
N VAL A 211 10.09 10.38 11.49
CA VAL A 211 10.52 9.38 12.47
C VAL A 211 9.59 8.17 12.35
N HIS A 212 10.15 6.97 12.22
CA HIS A 212 9.36 5.73 12.02
C HIS A 212 8.54 5.34 13.26
N ARG A 213 9.11 5.52 14.45
CA ARG A 213 8.52 5.23 15.78
C ARG A 213 8.10 3.79 16.10
N ASP A 214 8.11 2.86 15.15
CA ASP A 214 7.85 1.43 15.41
C ASP A 214 8.90 0.51 14.77
N VAL A 215 10.18 0.70 15.09
CA VAL A 215 11.27 -0.16 14.57
C VAL A 215 11.36 -1.43 15.41
N LYS A 216 10.97 -2.57 14.81
CA LYS A 216 10.98 -3.91 15.43
C LYS A 216 11.17 -4.99 14.36
N SER A 217 11.51 -6.22 14.77
CA SER A 217 11.76 -7.34 13.84
C SER A 217 10.59 -7.62 12.90
N GLN A 218 9.35 -7.48 13.38
CA GLN A 218 8.13 -7.67 12.59
C GLN A 218 7.94 -6.60 11.49
N ASN A 219 8.56 -5.43 11.64
CA ASN A 219 8.49 -4.34 10.66
C ASN A 219 9.72 -4.31 9.73
N VAL A 220 10.58 -5.33 9.79
CA VAL A 220 11.72 -5.50 8.88
C VAL A 220 11.47 -6.71 8.00
N LEU A 221 11.02 -6.45 6.78
CA LEU A 221 10.77 -7.50 5.78
C LEU A 221 12.07 -7.93 5.09
N LEU A 222 12.13 -9.20 4.67
CA LEU A 222 13.26 -9.71 3.90
C LEU A 222 12.91 -9.81 2.40
N GLY A 223 13.46 -8.87 1.63
CA GLY A 223 13.31 -8.83 0.18
C GLY A 223 14.18 -9.86 -0.55
N ALA A 224 14.37 -9.61 -1.85
CA ALA A 224 15.27 -10.41 -2.69
C ALA A 224 16.67 -10.52 -2.05
N GLU A 225 17.28 -11.70 -2.16
CA GLU A 225 18.62 -11.99 -1.61
C GLU A 225 18.77 -11.78 -0.09
N GLY A 226 17.67 -11.58 0.64
CA GLY A 226 17.68 -11.34 2.08
C GLY A 226 18.18 -9.94 2.45
N ARG A 227 17.88 -8.95 1.60
CA ARG A 227 18.02 -7.53 1.91
C ARG A 227 16.94 -7.09 2.91
N PRO A 228 17.27 -6.32 3.96
CA PRO A 228 16.26 -5.80 4.87
C PRO A 228 15.50 -4.65 4.22
N LEU A 229 14.17 -4.67 4.36
CA LEU A 229 13.26 -3.64 3.91
C LEU A 229 12.46 -3.15 5.13
N LEU A 230 12.62 -1.89 5.50
CA LEU A 230 11.80 -1.27 6.53
C LEU A 230 10.38 -1.04 5.99
N ALA A 231 9.38 -1.47 6.76
CA ALA A 231 7.97 -1.42 6.42
C ALA A 231 7.11 -0.93 7.59
N ASP A 232 5.83 -0.67 7.30
CA ASP A 232 4.80 -0.22 8.24
C ASP A 232 5.05 1.16 8.88
N PHE A 233 4.67 2.19 8.14
CA PHE A 233 4.77 3.59 8.56
C PHE A 233 3.49 4.07 9.27
N GLY A 234 2.59 3.16 9.68
CA GLY A 234 1.34 3.54 10.35
C GLY A 234 1.53 4.26 11.68
N SER A 235 2.69 4.08 12.32
CA SER A 235 3.09 4.81 13.52
C SER A 235 4.05 5.98 13.25
N ALA A 236 4.44 6.25 12.02
CA ALA A 236 5.40 7.31 11.73
C ALA A 236 4.84 8.71 12.06
N ALA A 237 5.72 9.69 12.24
CA ALA A 237 5.35 11.08 12.44
C ALA A 237 6.39 12.02 11.86
N ARG A 238 5.97 13.27 11.59
CA ARG A 238 6.89 14.36 11.27
C ARG A 238 7.62 14.79 12.53
N LEU A 239 8.93 15.02 12.41
CA LEU A 239 9.75 15.52 13.51
C LEU A 239 9.26 16.90 14.00
N SER A 240 8.62 17.68 13.12
CA SER A 240 8.02 18.98 13.44
C SER A 240 6.69 18.90 14.20
N ASP A 241 6.06 17.72 14.27
CA ASP A 241 4.80 17.53 14.98
C ASP A 241 5.06 17.24 16.46
N SER A 242 5.17 18.32 17.25
CA SER A 242 5.48 18.20 18.68
C SER A 242 4.43 17.42 19.47
N GLU A 243 3.17 17.40 19.05
CA GLU A 243 2.11 16.71 19.79
C GLU A 243 2.15 15.21 19.48
N ALA A 244 2.30 14.84 18.21
CA ALA A 244 2.52 13.45 17.84
C ALA A 244 3.78 12.89 18.52
N MET A 245 4.87 13.67 18.58
CA MET A 245 6.14 13.24 19.19
C MET A 245 6.09 13.06 20.72
N LYS A 246 5.12 13.67 21.43
CA LYS A 246 4.89 13.43 22.87
C LYS A 246 3.98 12.23 23.12
N GLY A 247 3.18 11.85 22.14
CA GLY A 247 2.27 10.70 22.25
C GLY A 247 3.04 9.37 22.30
N ILE A 248 2.53 8.43 23.09
CA ILE A 248 3.00 7.04 23.05
C ILE A 248 2.62 6.45 21.69
N ALA A 249 3.62 5.94 20.97
CA ALA A 249 3.45 5.28 19.68
C ALA A 249 4.39 4.07 19.58
N GLY A 250 4.06 3.14 18.69
CA GLY A 250 4.81 1.91 18.49
C GLY A 250 4.51 0.82 19.53
N THR A 251 5.33 -0.21 19.51
CA THR A 251 5.14 -1.42 20.31
C THR A 251 5.80 -1.29 21.68
N LEU A 252 5.03 -1.48 22.76
CA LEU A 252 5.49 -1.25 24.15
C LEU A 252 6.80 -1.96 24.51
N GLY A 253 7.04 -3.18 24.00
CA GLY A 253 8.28 -3.93 24.25
C GLY A 253 9.54 -3.33 23.60
N TYR A 254 9.38 -2.34 22.73
CA TYR A 254 10.44 -1.64 22.00
C TYR A 254 10.48 -0.13 22.33
N ALA A 255 9.69 0.31 23.32
CA ALA A 255 9.68 1.70 23.74
C ALA A 255 11.01 2.08 24.43
N ALA A 256 11.49 3.29 24.14
CA ALA A 256 12.69 3.88 24.74
C ALA A 256 12.39 4.59 26.08
#